data_AF-A0A7K4FVB5-F1
#
_entry.id   AF-A0A7K4FVB5-F1
#
_cell.length_a   1.000
_cell.length_b   1.000
_cell.length_c   1.000
_cell.angle_alpha   90.00
_cell.angle_beta   90.00
_cell.angle_gamma   90.00
#
_symmetry.space_group_name_H-M   'P 1'
#
loop_
_entity.id
_entity.type
_entity.pdbx_description
1 polymer ?
#
loop_
_entity_poly.entity_id
_entity_poly.type
_entity_poly.pdbx_seq_one_letter_code
_entity_poly.pdbx_strand_id
1 'polypeptide(L)'
;MSTEQEVNKKIEEGVKEAFPMADNVDWNEVYQRIIYRYSTPHGLQHVKEELYKLEDEGEIIVHHIKPYNNPVKMQSLNGTPKVIPTNKLWQHKSCGQCGHIPGYPTSVFWMMNKMEIDYMDEPHQTSCTGWNYHASGASNPVALAGVYVRNMWRAYEIDYYPLIHCGTSFGHYKEIRNMIVLHKEIRDKLRPIMRKMDMDIVVPEEVVHYSEWLYTMSKKAVQQKKYDLSKVNAAVHTPCHVYKLVPEDTIYDPDVFQGRRPAAPSGTVQNFGAKLVDYSTWWDCCGFGFRHILTEREFSRSFALFKKVI
;
A
#
# COMPACT_ATOMS: atom_id res chain seq x y z
N MET A 1 13.58 48.42 -0.40
CA MET A 1 12.35 47.69 -0.03
C MET A 1 11.32 47.63 -1.17
N SER A 2 11.45 48.37 -2.28
CA SER A 2 10.47 48.35 -3.38
C SER A 2 10.71 47.29 -4.47
N THR A 3 11.94 46.80 -4.64
CA THR A 3 12.30 45.92 -5.77
C THR A 3 11.86 44.47 -5.61
N GLU A 4 11.87 43.92 -4.39
CA GLU A 4 11.48 42.53 -4.14
C GLU A 4 9.95 42.35 -4.16
N GLN A 5 9.22 43.37 -3.70
CA GLN A 5 7.76 43.40 -3.76
C GLN A 5 7.25 43.60 -5.20
N GLU A 6 7.93 44.41 -6.02
CA GLU A 6 7.57 44.56 -7.43
C GLU A 6 7.87 43.30 -8.26
N VAL A 7 8.94 42.58 -7.95
CA VAL A 7 9.27 41.30 -8.61
C VAL A 7 8.25 40.23 -8.23
N ASN A 8 7.91 40.11 -6.94
CA ASN A 8 6.88 39.15 -6.49
C ASN A 8 5.51 39.46 -7.07
N LYS A 9 5.13 40.74 -7.16
CA LYS A 9 3.85 41.15 -7.73
C LYS A 9 3.75 40.88 -9.23
N LYS A 10 4.82 41.12 -10.00
CA LYS A 10 4.85 40.78 -11.44
C LYS A 10 4.83 39.28 -11.68
N ILE A 11 5.41 38.49 -10.78
CA ILE A 11 5.33 37.02 -10.82
C ILE A 11 3.90 36.57 -10.51
N GLU A 12 3.24 37.12 -9.48
CA GLU A 12 1.84 36.81 -9.14
C GLU A 12 0.84 37.19 -10.25
N GLU A 13 1.04 38.35 -10.87
CA GLU A 13 0.18 38.84 -11.96
C GLU A 13 0.38 38.01 -13.25
N GLY A 14 1.62 37.64 -13.58
CA GLY A 14 1.91 36.74 -14.70
C GLY A 14 1.38 35.31 -14.50
N VAL A 15 1.36 34.83 -13.25
CA VAL A 15 0.78 33.53 -12.88
C VAL A 15 -0.75 33.54 -12.99
N LYS A 16 -1.41 34.63 -12.58
CA LYS A 16 -2.87 34.78 -12.69
C LYS A 16 -3.36 34.93 -14.14
N GLU A 17 -2.62 35.62 -14.98
CA GLU A 17 -3.00 35.87 -16.38
C GLU A 17 -2.82 34.62 -17.25
N ALA A 18 -1.80 33.80 -16.97
CA ALA A 18 -1.58 32.53 -17.67
C ALA A 18 -2.53 31.39 -17.20
N PHE A 19 -3.03 31.46 -15.96
CA PHE A 19 -3.88 30.42 -15.36
C PHE A 19 -4.96 31.01 -14.44
N PRO A 20 -6.15 31.36 -14.96
CA PRO A 20 -7.17 32.09 -14.20
C PRO A 20 -7.84 31.28 -13.07
N MET A 21 -7.42 30.04 -12.80
CA MET A 21 -7.91 29.16 -11.71
C MET A 21 -6.76 28.58 -10.83
N ALA A 22 -5.58 29.21 -10.85
CA ALA A 22 -4.34 28.74 -10.20
C ALA A 22 -4.26 28.87 -8.67
N ASP A 23 -5.30 29.32 -7.97
CA ASP A 23 -5.27 29.40 -6.50
C ASP A 23 -5.23 28.02 -5.80
N ASN A 24 -5.33 26.92 -6.56
CA ASN A 24 -5.27 25.55 -6.05
C ASN A 24 -4.22 24.70 -6.78
N VAL A 25 -2.94 24.97 -6.48
CA VAL A 25 -1.77 24.05 -6.57
C VAL A 25 -1.38 23.54 -7.97
N ASP A 26 -0.13 23.76 -8.36
CA ASP A 26 0.47 23.13 -9.55
C ASP A 26 0.79 21.65 -9.29
N TRP A 27 -0.13 20.79 -9.74
CA TRP A 27 -0.02 19.34 -9.65
C TRP A 27 1.02 18.75 -10.59
N ASN A 28 1.43 19.42 -11.67
CA ASN A 28 2.27 18.80 -12.69
C ASN A 28 3.74 18.66 -12.26
N GLU A 29 4.29 19.55 -11.43
CA GLU A 29 5.68 19.41 -10.95
C GLU A 29 5.81 18.35 -9.84
N VAL A 30 4.78 18.20 -9.00
CA VAL A 30 4.69 17.16 -7.95
C VAL A 30 4.41 15.79 -8.57
N TYR A 31 3.52 15.73 -9.58
CA TYR A 31 3.25 14.51 -10.35
C TYR A 31 4.50 14.01 -11.06
N GLN A 32 5.20 14.89 -11.80
CA GLN A 32 6.32 14.49 -12.66
C GLN A 32 7.52 14.00 -11.84
N ARG A 33 7.79 14.56 -10.66
CA ARG A 33 8.94 14.14 -9.82
C ARG A 33 8.70 12.84 -9.05
N ILE A 34 7.45 12.47 -8.76
CA ILE A 34 7.10 11.25 -8.00
C ILE A 34 6.89 10.06 -8.94
N ILE A 35 6.26 10.28 -10.10
CA ILE A 35 5.99 9.23 -11.10
C ILE A 35 7.30 8.84 -11.82
N TYR A 36 8.04 9.77 -12.43
CA TYR A 36 9.20 9.39 -13.26
C TYR A 36 10.36 8.72 -12.52
N ARG A 37 10.46 8.87 -11.19
CA ARG A 37 11.55 8.27 -10.41
C ARG A 37 11.20 6.91 -9.79
N TYR A 38 9.90 6.59 -9.64
CA TYR A 38 9.45 5.44 -8.85
C TYR A 38 8.21 4.71 -9.38
N SER A 39 7.54 5.17 -10.45
CA SER A 39 6.44 4.41 -11.07
C SER A 39 6.99 3.35 -12.01
N THR A 40 6.24 2.25 -12.17
CA THR A 40 6.37 1.39 -13.35
C THR A 40 6.38 2.26 -14.61
N PRO A 41 7.23 1.99 -15.63
CA PRO A 41 7.35 2.79 -16.85
C PRO A 41 6.02 3.06 -17.59
N HIS A 42 4.97 2.32 -17.24
CA HIS A 42 3.65 2.36 -17.86
C HIS A 42 2.52 2.90 -16.94
N GLY A 43 2.79 3.21 -15.66
CA GLY A 43 1.77 3.61 -14.67
C GLY A 43 0.83 2.48 -14.21
N LEU A 44 0.14 2.64 -13.08
CA LEU A 44 -0.75 1.61 -12.52
C LEU A 44 -1.95 1.29 -13.43
N GLN A 45 -2.48 2.31 -14.13
CA GLN A 45 -3.64 2.16 -15.00
C GLN A 45 -3.37 1.18 -16.15
N HIS A 46 -2.21 1.30 -16.80
CA HIS A 46 -1.80 0.35 -17.83
C HIS A 46 -1.69 -1.07 -17.28
N VAL A 47 -1.10 -1.25 -16.10
CA VAL A 47 -1.02 -2.58 -15.47
C VAL A 47 -2.41 -3.18 -15.26
N LYS A 48 -3.40 -2.38 -14.83
CA LYS A 48 -4.78 -2.87 -14.67
C LYS A 48 -5.44 -3.20 -16.01
N GLU A 49 -5.21 -2.41 -17.05
CA GLU A 49 -5.72 -2.70 -18.40
C GLU A 49 -5.14 -3.99 -18.96
N GLU A 50 -3.82 -4.18 -18.84
CA GLU A 50 -3.16 -5.42 -19.26
C GLU A 50 -3.60 -6.62 -18.40
N LEU A 51 -3.86 -6.44 -17.11
CA LEU A 51 -4.41 -7.48 -16.25
C LEU A 51 -5.73 -8.04 -16.81
N TYR A 52 -6.68 -7.16 -17.15
CA TYR A 52 -7.98 -7.60 -17.67
C TYR A 52 -7.88 -8.16 -19.10
N LYS A 53 -7.00 -7.62 -19.96
CA LYS A 53 -6.73 -8.24 -21.28
C LYS A 53 -6.25 -9.68 -21.15
N LEU A 54 -5.33 -9.93 -20.22
CA LEU A 54 -4.82 -11.28 -19.98
C LEU A 54 -5.89 -12.22 -19.42
N GLU A 55 -6.84 -11.70 -18.66
CA GLU A 55 -7.99 -12.48 -18.23
C GLU A 55 -8.91 -12.86 -19.40
N ASP A 56 -9.24 -11.90 -20.26
CA ASP A 56 -10.05 -12.12 -21.45
C ASP A 56 -9.40 -13.15 -22.41
N GLU A 57 -8.07 -13.14 -22.49
CA GLU A 57 -7.27 -14.11 -23.25
C GLU A 57 -7.14 -15.48 -22.56
N GLY A 58 -7.59 -15.63 -21.31
CA GLY A 58 -7.44 -16.86 -20.52
C GLY A 58 -6.00 -17.13 -20.06
N GLU A 59 -5.13 -16.11 -20.08
CA GLU A 59 -3.73 -16.19 -19.66
C GLU A 59 -3.57 -16.10 -18.13
N ILE A 60 -4.49 -15.43 -17.44
CA ILE A 60 -4.54 -15.38 -15.98
C ILE A 60 -5.97 -15.46 -15.49
N ILE A 61 -6.15 -15.78 -14.21
CA ILE A 61 -7.42 -15.66 -13.50
C ILE A 61 -7.35 -14.40 -12.66
N VAL A 62 -8.32 -13.49 -12.77
CA VAL A 62 -8.41 -12.35 -11.85
C VAL A 62 -9.29 -12.73 -10.66
N HIS A 63 -8.74 -12.59 -9.47
CA HIS A 63 -9.56 -12.67 -8.26
C HIS A 63 -10.24 -11.30 -8.09
N HIS A 64 -11.49 -11.23 -8.56
CA HIS A 64 -12.32 -10.02 -8.48
C HIS A 64 -12.89 -9.77 -7.09
N ILE A 65 -13.05 -8.50 -6.73
CA ILE A 65 -13.84 -8.09 -5.58
C ILE A 65 -15.31 -8.16 -5.97
N LYS A 66 -16.07 -8.95 -5.24
CA LYS A 66 -17.49 -9.20 -5.50
C LYS A 66 -18.38 -8.34 -4.59
N PRO A 67 -19.68 -8.19 -4.91
CA PRO A 67 -20.59 -7.37 -4.10
C PRO A 67 -20.63 -7.75 -2.61
N TYR A 68 -20.54 -9.04 -2.27
CA TYR A 68 -20.54 -9.50 -0.88
C TYR A 68 -19.28 -9.14 -0.10
N ASN A 69 -18.21 -8.69 -0.76
CA ASN A 69 -17.04 -8.13 -0.09
C ASN A 69 -17.29 -6.72 0.43
N ASN A 70 -18.49 -6.14 0.19
CA ASN A 70 -18.84 -4.77 0.58
C ASN A 70 -17.77 -3.75 0.15
N PRO A 71 -17.45 -3.66 -1.16
CA PRO A 71 -16.37 -2.81 -1.64
C PRO A 71 -16.62 -1.33 -1.37
N VAL A 72 -15.57 -0.61 -0.97
CA VAL A 72 -15.57 0.84 -0.82
C VAL A 72 -14.51 1.43 -1.75
N LYS A 73 -14.88 2.45 -2.52
CA LYS A 73 -13.94 3.17 -3.40
C LYS A 73 -13.20 4.23 -2.59
N MET A 74 -11.87 4.20 -2.68
CA MET A 74 -10.98 5.19 -2.07
C MET A 74 -10.17 5.87 -3.16
N GLN A 75 -9.85 7.15 -2.98
CA GLN A 75 -9.06 7.89 -3.94
C GLN A 75 -7.60 7.41 -3.92
N SER A 76 -7.01 7.15 -5.08
CA SER A 76 -5.55 6.99 -5.22
C SER A 76 -4.88 8.32 -5.57
N LEU A 77 -3.54 8.32 -5.60
CA LEU A 77 -2.77 9.52 -5.96
C LEU A 77 -3.23 10.14 -7.28
N ASN A 78 -3.60 9.28 -8.25
CA ASN A 78 -3.91 9.72 -9.60
C ASN A 78 -5.39 9.98 -9.88
N GLY A 79 -6.23 10.00 -8.84
CA GLY A 79 -7.68 10.20 -8.96
C GLY A 79 -8.45 8.94 -9.38
N THR A 80 -7.79 7.93 -9.96
CA THR A 80 -8.40 6.61 -10.21
C THR A 80 -8.79 5.97 -8.87
N PRO A 81 -10.05 5.55 -8.68
CA PRO A 81 -10.46 4.93 -7.42
C PRO A 81 -9.81 3.55 -7.27
N LYS A 82 -9.23 3.30 -6.10
CA LYS A 82 -8.85 1.97 -5.63
C LYS A 82 -10.04 1.35 -4.89
N VAL A 83 -10.35 0.10 -5.19
CA VAL A 83 -11.46 -0.60 -4.53
C VAL A 83 -10.94 -1.38 -3.32
N ILE A 84 -11.48 -1.09 -2.13
CA ILE A 84 -11.12 -1.74 -0.88
C ILE A 84 -12.26 -2.68 -0.48
N PRO A 85 -12.07 -4.02 -0.49
CA PRO A 85 -13.04 -4.96 0.04
C PRO A 85 -13.06 -4.84 1.56
N THR A 86 -14.24 -4.75 2.16
CA THR A 86 -14.38 -4.56 3.61
C THR A 86 -14.83 -5.81 4.37
N ASN A 87 -15.27 -6.85 3.66
CA ASN A 87 -15.80 -8.10 4.20
C ASN A 87 -15.34 -9.34 3.41
N LYS A 88 -15.45 -10.53 4.03
CA LYS A 88 -15.02 -11.83 3.49
C LYS A 88 -13.54 -11.80 3.04
N LEU A 89 -12.67 -11.59 4.01
CA LEU A 89 -11.24 -11.28 3.80
C LEU A 89 -10.30 -12.42 4.21
N TRP A 90 -9.38 -12.77 3.33
CA TRP A 90 -8.31 -13.75 3.58
C TRP A 90 -7.10 -13.07 4.20
N GLN A 91 -6.74 -13.44 5.43
CA GLN A 91 -5.74 -12.72 6.22
C GLN A 91 -4.33 -13.23 5.90
N HIS A 92 -3.60 -12.52 5.04
CA HIS A 92 -2.19 -12.79 4.79
C HIS A 92 -1.32 -12.24 5.94
N LYS A 93 -0.96 -13.12 6.87
CA LYS A 93 -0.09 -12.85 8.02
C LYS A 93 1.34 -12.52 7.61
N SER A 94 1.99 -11.71 8.44
CA SER A 94 3.40 -11.34 8.34
C SER A 94 4.27 -12.31 9.14
N CYS A 95 5.33 -12.87 8.55
CA CYS A 95 6.31 -13.64 9.32
C CYS A 95 6.97 -12.79 10.42
N GLY A 96 7.30 -11.54 10.10
CA GLY A 96 7.89 -10.59 11.05
C GLY A 96 6.88 -10.13 12.09
N GLN A 97 5.83 -9.44 11.67
CA GLN A 97 4.89 -8.79 12.60
C GLN A 97 4.02 -9.80 13.34
N CYS A 98 3.42 -10.78 12.65
CA CYS A 98 2.53 -11.74 13.31
C CYS A 98 3.31 -12.78 14.12
N GLY A 99 4.53 -13.13 13.69
CA GLY A 99 5.40 -14.07 14.40
C GLY A 99 6.08 -13.49 15.65
N HIS A 100 6.45 -12.21 15.62
CA HIS A 100 7.23 -11.58 16.73
C HIS A 100 6.41 -10.60 17.57
N ILE A 101 5.29 -10.08 17.05
CA ILE A 101 4.44 -9.08 17.72
C ILE A 101 2.99 -9.59 17.69
N PRO A 102 2.65 -10.66 18.45
CA PRO A 102 1.34 -11.31 18.36
C PRO A 102 0.18 -10.38 18.76
N GLY A 103 0.43 -9.33 19.54
CA GLY A 103 -0.57 -8.31 19.85
C GLY A 103 -1.11 -7.57 18.62
N TYR A 104 -0.34 -7.51 17.53
CA TYR A 104 -0.74 -6.87 16.29
C TYR A 104 -1.87 -7.62 15.55
N PRO A 105 -1.69 -8.88 15.11
CA PRO A 105 -2.80 -9.63 14.49
C PRO A 105 -3.96 -9.80 15.46
N THR A 106 -3.69 -9.99 16.76
CA THR A 106 -4.74 -10.07 17.79
C THR A 106 -5.61 -8.82 17.82
N SER A 107 -5.03 -7.62 17.72
CA SER A 107 -5.78 -6.36 17.71
C SER A 107 -6.61 -6.20 16.43
N VAL A 108 -6.05 -6.58 15.27
CA VAL A 108 -6.77 -6.55 13.99
C VAL A 108 -7.98 -7.48 14.05
N PHE A 109 -7.79 -8.73 14.47
CA PHE A 109 -8.86 -9.72 14.59
C PHE A 109 -9.89 -9.35 15.65
N TRP A 110 -9.46 -8.81 16.80
CA TRP A 110 -10.37 -8.30 17.81
C TRP A 110 -11.31 -7.24 17.23
N MET A 111 -10.77 -6.29 16.45
CA MET A 111 -11.56 -5.25 15.82
C MET A 111 -12.47 -5.79 14.70
N MET A 112 -12.00 -6.76 13.91
CA MET A 112 -12.83 -7.45 12.91
C MET A 112 -14.01 -8.16 13.57
N ASN A 113 -13.77 -8.94 14.63
CA ASN A 113 -14.81 -9.60 15.41
C ASN A 113 -15.82 -8.60 15.98
N LYS A 114 -15.32 -7.48 16.50
CA LYS A 114 -16.15 -6.40 17.05
C LYS A 114 -17.04 -5.71 16.01
N MET A 115 -16.59 -5.65 14.76
CA MET A 115 -17.34 -5.09 13.65
C MET A 115 -18.11 -6.14 12.84
N GLU A 116 -18.09 -7.40 13.29
CA GLU A 116 -18.72 -8.57 12.66
C GLU A 116 -18.28 -8.76 11.20
N ILE A 117 -16.97 -8.64 10.98
CA ILE A 117 -16.35 -8.83 9.67
C ILE A 117 -16.08 -10.31 9.47
N ASP A 118 -16.53 -10.86 8.35
CA ASP A 118 -16.20 -12.21 7.91
C ASP A 118 -14.74 -12.22 7.40
N TYR A 119 -13.90 -13.05 8.03
CA TYR A 119 -12.52 -13.21 7.63
C TYR A 119 -12.04 -14.64 7.85
N MET A 120 -11.08 -15.06 7.03
CA MET A 120 -10.37 -16.32 7.18
C MET A 120 -8.95 -16.05 7.72
N ASP A 121 -8.67 -16.52 8.94
CA ASP A 121 -7.30 -16.58 9.46
C ASP A 121 -6.58 -17.78 8.82
N GLU A 122 -5.81 -17.53 7.77
CA GLU A 122 -5.25 -18.58 6.92
C GLU A 122 -4.24 -19.48 7.66
N PRO A 123 -4.50 -20.79 7.83
CA PRO A 123 -3.55 -21.72 8.46
C PRO A 123 -2.41 -22.20 7.54
N HIS A 124 -2.59 -22.12 6.22
CA HIS A 124 -1.73 -22.72 5.21
C HIS A 124 -0.91 -21.72 4.39
N GLN A 125 -0.90 -20.42 4.68
CA GLN A 125 -0.06 -19.46 3.94
C GLN A 125 1.43 -19.80 4.05
N THR A 126 2.22 -19.33 3.09
CA THR A 126 3.68 -19.36 3.15
C THR A 126 4.23 -17.94 3.38
N SER A 127 5.56 -17.82 3.52
CA SER A 127 6.22 -16.52 3.50
C SER A 127 5.96 -15.79 2.19
N CYS A 128 5.88 -14.46 2.24
CA CYS A 128 5.87 -13.63 1.03
C CYS A 128 7.23 -13.56 0.32
N THR A 129 8.32 -14.02 0.94
CA THR A 129 9.71 -13.87 0.46
C THR A 129 10.26 -12.45 0.31
N GLY A 130 9.44 -11.42 0.53
CA GLY A 130 9.81 -10.01 0.32
C GLY A 130 11.03 -9.54 1.11
N TRP A 131 11.24 -10.03 2.34
CA TRP A 131 12.47 -9.72 3.10
C TRP A 131 13.73 -10.19 2.37
N ASN A 132 13.72 -11.43 1.88
CA ASN A 132 14.88 -11.99 1.19
C ASN A 132 15.08 -11.35 -0.19
N TYR A 133 13.98 -11.06 -0.89
CA TYR A 133 14.00 -10.33 -2.17
C TYR A 133 14.69 -8.97 -2.03
N HIS A 134 14.19 -8.12 -1.13
CA HIS A 134 14.76 -6.78 -0.95
C HIS A 134 16.09 -6.77 -0.19
N ALA A 135 16.48 -7.87 0.45
CA ALA A 135 17.84 -8.08 0.95
C ALA A 135 18.82 -8.55 -0.14
N SER A 136 18.36 -8.68 -1.39
CA SER A 136 19.14 -9.23 -2.51
C SER A 136 19.54 -10.70 -2.35
N GLY A 137 18.85 -11.46 -1.49
CA GLY A 137 19.08 -12.89 -1.27
C GLY A 137 18.11 -13.81 -2.03
N ALA A 138 17.07 -13.27 -2.66
CA ALA A 138 16.23 -13.99 -3.63
C ALA A 138 16.13 -13.21 -4.94
N SER A 139 16.75 -13.73 -5.99
CA SER A 139 16.88 -13.02 -7.28
C SER A 139 16.24 -13.75 -8.46
N ASN A 140 15.36 -14.73 -8.20
CA ASN A 140 14.65 -15.48 -9.24
C ASN A 140 13.19 -14.99 -9.33
N PRO A 141 12.83 -14.18 -10.34
CA PRO A 141 11.48 -13.63 -10.49
C PRO A 141 10.39 -14.69 -10.61
N VAL A 142 10.67 -15.83 -11.26
CA VAL A 142 9.70 -16.93 -11.41
C VAL A 142 9.43 -17.60 -10.07
N ALA A 143 10.44 -17.76 -9.23
CA ALA A 143 10.26 -18.33 -7.88
C ALA A 143 9.46 -17.38 -6.97
N LEU A 144 9.75 -16.07 -7.02
CA LEU A 144 8.99 -15.05 -6.29
C LEU A 144 7.52 -15.03 -6.75
N ALA A 145 7.28 -15.08 -8.06
CA ALA A 145 5.96 -15.17 -8.65
C ALA A 145 5.22 -16.44 -8.24
N GLY A 146 5.91 -17.60 -8.19
CA GLY A 146 5.33 -18.86 -7.73
C GLY A 146 4.83 -18.81 -6.29
N VAL A 147 5.60 -18.21 -5.39
CA VAL A 147 5.18 -18.06 -3.99
C VAL A 147 4.01 -17.09 -3.85
N TYR A 148 4.04 -15.96 -4.57
CA TYR A 148 2.94 -15.01 -4.62
C TYR A 148 1.64 -15.68 -5.12
N VAL A 149 1.67 -16.29 -6.30
CA VAL A 149 0.50 -16.92 -6.92
C VAL A 149 -0.02 -18.04 -6.04
N ARG A 150 0.86 -18.85 -5.43
CA ARG A 150 0.43 -19.90 -4.50
C ARG A 150 -0.37 -19.32 -3.33
N ASN A 151 0.05 -18.20 -2.75
CA ASN A 151 -0.71 -17.55 -1.68
C ASN A 151 -2.02 -16.94 -2.18
N MET A 152 -2.03 -16.30 -3.35
CA MET A 152 -3.27 -15.76 -3.94
C MET A 152 -4.26 -16.87 -4.32
N TRP A 153 -3.75 -18.04 -4.74
CA TRP A 153 -4.55 -19.24 -5.02
C TRP A 153 -5.27 -19.73 -3.78
N ARG A 154 -4.58 -19.77 -2.63
CA ARG A 154 -5.21 -20.15 -1.35
C ARG A 154 -6.38 -19.25 -0.97
N ALA A 155 -6.28 -17.95 -1.26
CA ALA A 155 -7.37 -17.01 -1.05
C ALA A 155 -8.53 -17.26 -2.04
N TYR A 156 -8.19 -17.44 -3.32
CA TYR A 156 -9.13 -17.66 -4.41
C TYR A 156 -9.94 -18.95 -4.27
N GLU A 157 -9.30 -20.08 -3.94
CA GLU A 157 -9.95 -21.40 -3.90
C GLU A 157 -11.07 -21.50 -2.86
N ILE A 158 -10.96 -20.73 -1.76
CA ILE A 158 -11.98 -20.69 -0.70
C ILE A 158 -12.87 -19.45 -0.82
N ASP A 159 -12.67 -18.63 -1.86
CA ASP A 159 -13.48 -17.46 -2.17
C ASP A 159 -13.46 -16.35 -1.09
N TYR A 160 -12.27 -16.08 -0.54
CA TYR A 160 -11.99 -14.97 0.39
C TYR A 160 -10.96 -14.01 -0.21
N TYR A 161 -11.20 -12.70 -0.12
CA TYR A 161 -10.33 -11.73 -0.80
C TYR A 161 -9.04 -11.41 -0.02
N PRO A 162 -7.85 -11.45 -0.63
CA PRO A 162 -6.58 -11.27 0.10
C PRO A 162 -6.43 -9.90 0.75
N LEU A 163 -6.13 -9.88 2.06
CA LEU A 163 -5.77 -8.70 2.86
C LEU A 163 -4.35 -8.85 3.42
N ILE A 164 -3.45 -7.93 3.05
CA ILE A 164 -2.02 -8.04 3.35
C ILE A 164 -1.64 -7.28 4.63
N HIS A 165 -1.05 -7.97 5.62
CA HIS A 165 -0.74 -7.38 6.93
C HIS A 165 0.56 -6.57 6.99
N CYS A 166 1.50 -6.88 6.10
CA CYS A 166 2.87 -6.38 6.16
C CYS A 166 3.14 -5.39 5.03
N GLY A 167 3.69 -4.23 5.37
CA GLY A 167 4.13 -3.24 4.38
C GLY A 167 5.13 -3.84 3.38
N THR A 168 6.05 -4.70 3.83
CA THR A 168 6.98 -5.42 2.96
C THR A 168 6.27 -6.30 1.95
N SER A 169 5.37 -7.17 2.43
CA SER A 169 4.61 -8.08 1.55
C SER A 169 3.76 -7.30 0.57
N PHE A 170 3.17 -6.19 1.02
CA PHE A 170 2.34 -5.33 0.20
C PHE A 170 3.11 -4.71 -0.96
N GLY A 171 4.25 -4.06 -0.69
CA GLY A 171 5.11 -3.51 -1.74
C GLY A 171 5.62 -4.59 -2.70
N HIS A 172 6.15 -5.69 -2.13
CA HIS A 172 6.64 -6.83 -2.90
C HIS A 172 5.57 -7.43 -3.82
N TYR A 173 4.37 -7.67 -3.32
CA TYR A 173 3.28 -8.26 -4.10
C TYR A 173 2.77 -7.36 -5.22
N LYS A 174 2.85 -6.03 -5.06
CA LYS A 174 2.59 -5.11 -6.18
C LYS A 174 3.65 -5.23 -7.28
N GLU A 175 4.93 -5.32 -6.92
CA GLU A 175 6.01 -5.54 -7.89
C GLU A 175 5.84 -6.88 -8.61
N ILE A 176 5.55 -7.96 -7.87
CA ILE A 176 5.35 -9.29 -8.45
C ILE A 176 4.09 -9.35 -9.34
N ARG A 177 2.98 -8.71 -8.94
CA ARG A 177 1.81 -8.54 -9.81
C ARG A 177 2.22 -7.89 -11.13
N ASN A 178 2.92 -6.75 -11.05
CA ASN A 178 3.35 -6.02 -12.25
C ASN A 178 4.27 -6.89 -13.11
N MET A 179 5.16 -7.68 -12.50
CA MET A 179 6.02 -8.61 -13.24
C MET A 179 5.22 -9.69 -13.99
N ILE A 180 4.24 -10.31 -13.32
CA ILE A 180 3.37 -11.34 -13.92
C ILE A 180 2.55 -10.76 -15.07
N VAL A 181 2.01 -9.55 -14.91
CA VAL A 181 1.16 -8.91 -15.92
C VAL A 181 1.98 -8.45 -17.13
N LEU A 182 3.10 -7.75 -16.91
CA LEU A 182 3.83 -7.10 -17.99
C LEU A 182 4.81 -8.02 -18.74
N HIS A 183 5.23 -9.13 -18.14
CA HIS A 183 6.26 -10.01 -18.73
C HIS A 183 5.72 -11.40 -19.00
N LYS A 184 5.38 -11.68 -20.26
CA LYS A 184 4.89 -12.99 -20.70
C LYS A 184 5.86 -14.12 -20.38
N GLU A 185 7.17 -13.88 -20.49
CA GLU A 185 8.21 -14.85 -20.17
C GLU A 185 8.17 -15.34 -18.70
N ILE A 186 7.65 -14.52 -17.78
CA ILE A 186 7.41 -14.92 -16.40
C ILE A 186 6.23 -15.89 -16.34
N ARG A 187 5.11 -15.55 -16.98
CA ARG A 187 3.92 -16.41 -17.03
C ARG A 187 4.20 -17.77 -17.66
N ASP A 188 4.90 -17.78 -18.79
CA ASP A 188 5.24 -19.00 -19.53
C ASP A 188 6.08 -19.97 -18.69
N LYS A 189 7.02 -19.45 -17.89
CA LYS A 189 7.85 -20.26 -16.98
C LYS A 189 7.11 -20.64 -15.69
N LEU A 190 6.21 -19.79 -15.23
CA LEU A 190 5.46 -19.96 -13.99
C LEU A 190 4.35 -21.01 -14.13
N ARG A 191 3.58 -20.97 -15.22
CA ARG A 191 2.39 -21.83 -15.39
C ARG A 191 2.70 -23.33 -15.24
N PRO A 192 3.75 -23.90 -15.86
CA PRO A 192 4.09 -25.31 -15.66
C PRO A 192 4.42 -25.67 -14.21
N ILE A 193 4.95 -24.72 -13.42
CA ILE A 193 5.22 -24.93 -11.99
C ILE A 193 3.91 -24.97 -11.21
N MET A 194 3.00 -24.02 -11.46
CA MET A 194 1.70 -23.97 -10.79
C MET A 194 0.84 -25.20 -11.10
N ARG A 195 0.83 -25.65 -12.36
CA ARG A 195 0.06 -26.81 -12.81
C ARG A 195 0.52 -28.14 -12.20
N LYS A 196 1.78 -28.24 -11.75
CA LYS A 196 2.25 -29.42 -10.96
C LYS A 196 1.63 -29.51 -9.57
N MET A 197 1.02 -28.42 -9.09
CA MET A 197 0.33 -28.34 -7.80
C MET A 197 -1.19 -28.24 -7.98
N ASP A 198 -1.72 -28.55 -9.18
CA ASP A 198 -3.12 -28.38 -9.54
C ASP A 198 -3.64 -26.94 -9.40
N MET A 199 -2.74 -25.95 -9.58
CA MET A 199 -3.04 -24.53 -9.52
C MET A 199 -2.84 -23.86 -10.89
N ASP A 200 -3.34 -22.64 -11.05
CA ASP A 200 -3.02 -21.75 -12.15
C ASP A 200 -2.62 -20.34 -11.68
N ILE A 201 -2.28 -19.46 -12.61
CA ILE A 201 -1.89 -18.08 -12.34
C ILE A 201 -3.12 -17.27 -11.97
N VAL A 202 -3.31 -17.05 -10.67
CA VAL A 202 -4.31 -16.12 -10.13
C VAL A 202 -3.66 -14.84 -9.62
N VAL A 203 -4.30 -13.71 -9.91
CA VAL A 203 -3.87 -12.38 -9.50
C VAL A 203 -5.09 -11.59 -8.98
N PRO A 204 -5.08 -11.03 -7.76
CA PRO A 204 -6.14 -10.15 -7.31
C PRO A 204 -6.19 -8.85 -8.10
N GLU A 205 -7.40 -8.38 -8.43
CA GLU A 205 -7.60 -7.09 -9.12
C GLU A 205 -7.04 -5.90 -8.33
N GLU A 206 -7.01 -5.99 -7.00
CA GLU A 206 -6.45 -5.01 -6.08
C GLU A 206 -5.56 -5.71 -5.05
N VAL A 207 -4.35 -5.19 -4.87
CA VAL A 207 -3.51 -5.57 -3.73
C VAL A 207 -3.87 -4.60 -2.60
N VAL A 208 -4.41 -5.10 -1.49
CA VAL A 208 -4.91 -4.26 -0.38
C VAL A 208 -4.15 -4.52 0.91
N HIS A 209 -3.64 -3.46 1.52
CA HIS A 209 -3.00 -3.52 2.82
C HIS A 209 -4.02 -3.35 3.95
N TYR A 210 -3.82 -4.04 5.08
CA TYR A 210 -4.73 -3.93 6.22
C TYR A 210 -4.87 -2.49 6.75
N SER A 211 -3.86 -1.63 6.59
CA SER A 211 -3.98 -0.22 7.01
C SER A 211 -4.94 0.56 6.10
N GLU A 212 -4.98 0.24 4.81
CA GLU A 212 -5.93 0.82 3.85
C GLU A 212 -7.35 0.39 4.20
N TRP A 213 -7.52 -0.91 4.48
CA TRP A 213 -8.77 -1.46 4.99
C TRP A 213 -9.18 -0.83 6.32
N LEU A 214 -8.27 -0.73 7.29
CA LEU A 214 -8.58 -0.14 8.59
C LEU A 214 -8.95 1.33 8.46
N TYR A 215 -8.26 2.10 7.61
CA TYR A 215 -8.65 3.48 7.37
C TYR A 215 -10.07 3.57 6.80
N THR A 216 -10.38 2.74 5.80
CA THR A 216 -11.73 2.61 5.22
C THR A 216 -12.78 2.28 6.30
N MET A 217 -12.44 1.38 7.22
CA MET A 217 -13.32 0.94 8.30
C MET A 217 -13.32 1.86 9.53
N SER A 218 -12.39 2.80 9.63
CA SER A 218 -12.11 3.53 10.87
C SER A 218 -13.29 4.39 11.35
N LYS A 219 -14.10 4.92 10.42
CA LYS A 219 -15.35 5.65 10.76
C LYS A 219 -16.40 4.74 11.41
N LYS A 220 -16.44 3.45 11.09
CA LYS A 220 -17.26 2.44 11.78
C LYS A 220 -16.59 2.03 13.10
N ALA A 221 -15.28 1.77 13.07
CA ALA A 221 -14.52 1.29 14.23
C ALA A 221 -14.53 2.30 15.41
N VAL A 222 -14.45 3.60 15.12
CA VAL A 222 -14.42 4.65 16.15
C VAL A 222 -15.71 4.70 16.98
N GLN A 223 -16.84 4.24 16.46
CA GLN A 223 -18.10 4.17 17.21
C GLN A 223 -18.00 3.24 18.43
N GLN A 224 -17.02 2.34 18.45
CA GLN A 224 -16.76 1.41 19.54
C GLN A 224 -15.61 1.85 20.46
N LYS A 225 -15.09 3.08 20.29
CA LYS A 225 -14.01 3.58 21.14
C LYS A 225 -14.47 3.69 22.59
N LYS A 226 -13.61 3.26 23.52
CA LYS A 226 -13.85 3.39 24.97
C LYS A 226 -13.10 4.55 25.60
N TYR A 227 -12.02 4.99 24.95
CA TYR A 227 -11.12 6.00 25.48
C TYR A 227 -11.10 7.20 24.55
N ASP A 228 -11.04 8.39 25.14
CA ASP A 228 -10.79 9.62 24.39
C ASP A 228 -9.30 9.76 24.11
N LEU A 229 -8.96 9.95 22.84
CA LEU A 229 -7.59 10.14 22.37
C LEU A 229 -7.29 11.60 22.01
N SER A 230 -8.19 12.55 22.27
CA SER A 230 -8.04 13.98 21.94
C SER A 230 -6.79 14.65 22.53
N LYS A 231 -6.23 14.07 23.59
CA LYS A 231 -5.00 14.53 24.25
C LYS A 231 -3.74 13.79 23.79
N VAL A 232 -3.86 12.83 22.88
CA VAL A 232 -2.74 12.08 22.32
C VAL A 232 -2.25 12.77 21.05
N ASN A 233 -0.98 13.15 21.05
CA ASN A 233 -0.27 13.59 19.85
C ASN A 233 0.39 12.38 19.19
N ALA A 234 0.17 12.20 17.89
CA ALA A 234 0.65 11.04 17.13
C ALA A 234 1.50 11.48 15.94
N ALA A 235 2.79 11.13 15.98
CA ALA A 235 3.71 11.26 14.86
C ALA A 235 3.66 9.96 14.04
N VAL A 236 2.98 10.00 12.89
CA VAL A 236 2.73 8.80 12.10
C VAL A 236 3.90 8.52 11.17
N HIS A 237 4.52 7.34 11.33
CA HIS A 237 5.47 6.81 10.37
C HIS A 237 4.77 5.89 9.37
N THR A 238 4.59 6.36 8.13
CA THR A 238 4.10 5.51 7.04
C THR A 238 5.28 4.70 6.46
N PRO A 239 5.22 3.35 6.45
CA PRO A 239 6.33 2.53 5.96
C PRO A 239 6.59 2.75 4.47
N CYS A 240 7.86 2.79 4.06
CA CYS A 240 8.25 3.02 2.66
C CYS A 240 7.59 2.04 1.67
N HIS A 241 7.51 0.76 2.00
CA HIS A 241 6.92 -0.25 1.10
C HIS A 241 5.39 -0.15 0.97
N VAL A 242 4.74 0.65 1.81
CA VAL A 242 3.30 0.93 1.63
C VAL A 242 3.08 1.85 0.44
N TYR A 243 3.90 2.90 0.30
CA TYR A 243 3.55 3.99 -0.62
C TYR A 243 4.69 4.50 -1.51
N LYS A 244 5.95 4.16 -1.26
CA LYS A 244 7.06 4.67 -2.08
C LYS A 244 7.43 3.78 -3.25
N LEU A 245 7.17 2.48 -3.13
CA LEU A 245 7.47 1.53 -4.21
C LEU A 245 6.50 1.69 -5.37
N VAL A 246 5.20 1.77 -5.06
CA VAL A 246 4.14 1.98 -6.05
C VAL A 246 3.14 3.00 -5.47
N PRO A 247 3.49 4.31 -5.50
CA PRO A 247 2.70 5.38 -4.86
C PRO A 247 1.28 5.47 -5.38
N GLU A 248 1.11 5.29 -6.70
CA GLU A 248 -0.18 5.33 -7.38
C GLU A 248 -1.16 4.25 -6.90
N ASP A 249 -0.65 3.17 -6.30
CA ASP A 249 -1.43 2.04 -5.79
C ASP A 249 -1.69 2.15 -4.27
N THR A 250 -1.66 3.36 -3.74
CA THR A 250 -1.94 3.66 -2.33
C THR A 250 -3.11 4.64 -2.26
N ILE A 251 -3.88 4.57 -1.18
CA ILE A 251 -5.00 5.49 -0.96
C ILE A 251 -4.58 6.82 -0.32
N TYR A 252 -5.22 7.88 -0.76
CA TYR A 252 -5.06 9.27 -0.33
C TYR A 252 -6.42 9.87 -0.01
N ASP A 253 -6.42 10.91 0.83
CA ASP A 253 -7.62 11.64 1.25
C ASP A 253 -7.23 13.11 1.48
N PRO A 254 -7.90 14.08 0.83
CA PRO A 254 -7.63 15.51 1.03
C PRO A 254 -7.76 15.98 2.48
N ASP A 255 -8.59 15.35 3.30
CA ASP A 255 -8.78 15.70 4.71
C ASP A 255 -7.63 15.22 5.61
N VAL A 256 -6.75 14.36 5.07
CA VAL A 256 -5.59 13.80 5.78
C VAL A 256 -4.32 14.40 5.20
N PHE A 257 -3.66 15.29 5.95
CA PHE A 257 -2.46 16.00 5.50
C PHE A 257 -2.62 16.67 4.12
N GLN A 258 -3.82 17.16 3.77
CA GLN A 258 -4.11 17.81 2.49
C GLN A 258 -3.82 16.92 1.28
N GLY A 259 -3.93 15.59 1.42
CA GLY A 259 -3.60 14.63 0.37
C GLY A 259 -2.09 14.52 0.06
N ARG A 260 -1.21 15.23 0.80
CA ARG A 260 0.25 15.22 0.57
C ARG A 260 0.92 13.94 1.06
N ARG A 261 0.21 13.14 1.86
CA ARG A 261 0.67 11.87 2.43
C ARG A 261 -0.40 10.79 2.21
N PRO A 262 -0.01 9.51 2.20
CA PRO A 262 -0.97 8.42 2.22
C PRO A 262 -1.99 8.60 3.35
N ALA A 263 -3.26 8.36 3.05
CA ALA A 263 -4.33 8.52 4.03
C ALA A 263 -4.19 7.47 5.14
N ALA A 264 -3.80 6.24 4.81
CA ALA A 264 -3.48 5.23 5.79
C ALA A 264 -1.98 5.27 6.19
N PRO A 265 -1.63 5.17 7.49
CA PRO A 265 -2.51 5.02 8.64
C PRO A 265 -2.92 6.34 9.31
N SER A 266 -2.46 7.50 8.81
CA SER A 266 -2.67 8.82 9.43
C SER A 266 -4.14 9.16 9.68
N GLY A 267 -4.98 8.96 8.67
CA GLY A 267 -6.41 9.20 8.74
C GLY A 267 -7.12 8.27 9.71
N THR A 268 -6.61 7.05 9.94
CA THR A 268 -7.14 6.17 11.01
C THR A 268 -6.92 6.83 12.37
N VAL A 269 -5.69 7.31 12.62
CA VAL A 269 -5.33 7.97 13.87
C VAL A 269 -6.17 9.24 14.09
N GLN A 270 -6.35 10.06 13.05
CA GLN A 270 -7.21 11.23 13.05
C GLN A 270 -8.68 10.87 13.33
N ASN A 271 -9.22 9.84 12.67
CA ASN A 271 -10.61 9.41 12.87
C ASN A 271 -10.86 8.90 14.29
N PHE A 272 -9.87 8.28 14.94
CA PHE A 272 -9.96 7.88 16.35
C PHE A 272 -9.86 9.06 17.33
N GLY A 273 -9.59 10.27 16.83
CA GLY A 273 -9.61 11.53 17.59
C GLY A 273 -8.25 11.98 18.12
N ALA A 274 -7.16 11.28 17.78
CA ALA A 274 -5.81 11.72 18.14
C ALA A 274 -5.35 12.88 17.24
N LYS A 275 -4.46 13.73 17.78
CA LYS A 275 -3.89 14.87 17.06
C LYS A 275 -2.70 14.39 16.24
N LEU A 276 -2.82 14.47 14.91
CA LEU A 276 -1.68 14.26 14.03
C LEU A 276 -0.67 15.40 14.22
N VAL A 277 0.58 15.04 14.48
CA VAL A 277 1.68 16.02 14.47
C VAL A 277 2.50 15.86 13.21
N ASP A 278 2.94 16.99 12.66
CA ASP A 278 3.89 17.00 11.58
C ASP A 278 5.33 16.92 12.12
N TYR A 279 6.26 16.41 11.32
CA TYR A 279 7.69 16.38 11.64
C TYR A 279 8.52 16.34 10.36
N SER A 280 9.71 16.96 10.39
CA SER A 280 10.50 17.25 9.18
C SER A 280 10.98 16.00 8.42
N THR A 281 11.19 14.89 9.13
CA THR A 281 11.74 13.63 8.59
C THR A 281 10.66 12.58 8.33
N TRP A 282 9.42 13.00 8.06
CA TRP A 282 8.31 12.07 7.81
C TRP A 282 8.51 11.20 6.58
N TRP A 283 9.25 11.71 5.59
CA TRP A 283 9.66 10.96 4.42
C TRP A 283 10.85 10.04 4.69
N ASP A 284 11.49 10.04 5.84
CA ASP A 284 12.69 9.20 6.01
C ASP A 284 12.35 7.72 6.18
N CYS A 285 13.23 6.87 5.65
CA CYS A 285 13.21 5.45 5.97
C CYS A 285 13.46 5.27 7.47
N CYS A 286 12.79 4.32 8.11
CA CYS A 286 13.05 3.98 9.51
C CYS A 286 14.42 3.34 9.76
N GLY A 287 15.23 3.12 8.71
CA GLY A 287 16.52 2.42 8.78
C GLY A 287 16.40 0.90 8.76
N PHE A 288 15.20 0.34 8.98
CA PHE A 288 14.94 -1.10 8.99
C PHE A 288 14.87 -1.74 7.57
N GLY A 289 15.56 -1.14 6.59
CA GLY A 289 15.62 -1.66 5.23
C GLY A 289 16.42 -2.97 5.17
N PHE A 290 15.91 -3.97 4.43
CA PHE A 290 16.27 -5.38 4.62
C PHE A 290 17.76 -5.72 4.49
N ARG A 291 18.47 -5.19 3.49
CA ARG A 291 19.91 -5.46 3.39
C ARG A 291 20.65 -4.88 4.60
N HIS A 292 20.40 -3.62 4.92
CA HIS A 292 21.08 -2.96 6.03
C HIS A 292 20.77 -3.59 7.39
N ILE A 293 19.56 -4.09 7.63
CA ILE A 293 19.31 -4.77 8.92
C ILE A 293 20.08 -6.10 9.04
N LEU A 294 20.31 -6.79 7.93
CA LEU A 294 21.05 -8.06 7.93
C LEU A 294 22.56 -7.85 7.97
N THR A 295 23.09 -6.80 7.32
CA THR A 295 24.54 -6.61 7.16
C THR A 295 25.12 -5.40 7.90
N GLU A 296 24.31 -4.41 8.26
CA GLU A 296 24.73 -3.09 8.75
C GLU A 296 23.83 -2.60 9.92
N ARG A 297 23.82 -3.36 11.01
CA ARG A 297 22.96 -3.10 12.18
C ARG A 297 23.08 -1.67 12.70
N GLU A 298 24.29 -1.14 12.84
CA GLU A 298 24.50 0.19 13.43
C GLU A 298 24.07 1.31 12.46
N PHE A 299 24.25 1.12 11.15
CA PHE A 299 23.67 2.03 10.16
C PHE A 299 22.14 2.08 10.27
N SER A 300 21.49 0.92 10.36
CA SER A 300 20.03 0.82 10.54
C SER A 300 19.55 1.55 11.79
N ARG A 301 20.27 1.41 12.91
CA ARG A 301 19.94 2.07 14.19
C ARG A 301 20.15 3.58 14.14
N SER A 302 21.11 4.07 13.35
CA SER A 302 21.37 5.52 13.24
C SER A 302 20.12 6.33 12.86
N PHE A 303 19.26 5.80 11.99
CA PHE A 303 17.99 6.44 11.59
C PHE A 303 16.99 6.59 12.73
N ALA A 304 17.06 5.73 13.75
CA ALA A 304 16.22 5.84 14.95
C ALA A 304 16.83 6.78 16.00
N LEU A 305 18.13 7.07 15.92
CA LEU A 305 18.85 7.91 16.88
C LEU A 305 18.81 9.40 16.51
N PHE A 306 18.59 9.75 15.24
CA PHE A 306 18.43 11.16 14.85
C PHE A 306 17.10 11.72 15.40
N LYS A 307 17.20 12.82 16.16
CA LYS A 307 16.04 13.52 16.71
C LYS A 307 15.17 14.02 15.56
N LYS A 308 13.94 13.53 15.48
CA LYS A 308 12.94 14.04 14.56
C LYS A 308 12.47 15.39 15.10
N VAL A 309 12.63 16.45 14.31
CA VAL A 309 12.19 17.80 14.68
C VAL A 309 10.70 17.88 14.39
N ILE A 310 9.92 18.15 15.44
CA ILE A 310 8.48 18.44 15.40
C ILE A 310 8.33 19.96 15.26
#